data_AF-A0A2N2TB59-F1
#
_entry.id   AF-A0A2N2TB59-F1
#
_cell.length_a   1.000
_cell.length_b   1.000
_cell.length_c   1.000
_cell.angle_alpha   90.00
_cell.angle_beta   90.00
_cell.angle_gamma   90.00
#
_symmetry.space_group_name_H-M   'P 1'
#
loop_
_entity.id
_entity.type
_entity.pdbx_description
1 polymer ?
#
loop_
_entity_poly.entity_id
_entity_poly.type
_entity_poly.pdbx_seq_one_letter_code
_entity_poly.pdbx_strand_id
1 'polypeptide(L)'
;MEHPSLHLARAVLALAGLLAALSPASASSQPLTLHAAVQAAIAHSRSLDASTAAAQGARDMAVAAAQRPDPVLRLSLEDLPVDGADRFRPSAVMRSIALMQTLPGADKRRARGVRFEREADAALS
;
A
#
# COMPACT_ATOMS: atom_id res chain seq x y z
N MET A 1 23.86 -28.26 -50.83
CA MET A 1 22.81 -28.68 -49.88
C MET A 1 23.49 -28.85 -48.54
N GLU A 2 23.68 -27.73 -47.85
CA GLU A 2 24.43 -27.66 -46.60
C GLU A 2 23.76 -28.54 -45.54
N HIS A 3 24.55 -29.37 -44.86
CA HIS A 3 24.07 -30.39 -43.94
C HIS A 3 23.49 -29.77 -42.65
N PRO A 4 22.15 -29.68 -42.49
CA PRO A 4 21.53 -29.01 -41.34
C PRO A 4 21.80 -29.72 -40.01
N SER A 5 22.20 -30.99 -40.07
CA SER A 5 22.57 -31.83 -38.92
C SER A 5 23.84 -31.34 -38.21
N LEU A 6 24.82 -30.81 -38.94
CA LEU A 6 26.09 -30.33 -38.35
C LEU A 6 25.89 -29.02 -37.57
N HIS A 7 24.96 -28.17 -38.01
CA HIS A 7 24.61 -26.93 -37.30
C HIS A 7 23.82 -27.22 -36.02
N LEU A 8 22.90 -28.20 -36.06
CA LEU A 8 22.17 -28.65 -34.87
C LEU A 8 23.10 -29.27 -33.83
N ALA A 9 24.03 -30.15 -34.24
CA ALA A 9 24.99 -30.77 -33.31
C ALA A 9 25.88 -29.71 -32.62
N ARG A 10 26.33 -28.69 -33.37
CA ARG A 10 27.11 -27.57 -32.84
C ARG A 10 26.31 -26.70 -31.88
N ALA A 11 25.04 -26.42 -32.19
CA ALA A 11 24.16 -25.65 -31.32
C ALA A 11 23.89 -26.37 -30.00
N VAL A 12 23.68 -27.68 -30.03
CA VAL A 12 23.49 -28.51 -28.83
C VAL A 12 24.76 -28.52 -27.96
N LEU A 13 25.94 -28.66 -28.58
CA LEU A 13 27.21 -28.62 -27.86
C LEU A 13 27.50 -27.24 -27.25
N ALA A 14 27.19 -26.17 -27.96
CA ALA A 14 27.34 -24.80 -27.45
C ALA A 14 26.38 -24.53 -26.28
N LEU A 15 25.12 -24.98 -26.38
CA LEU A 15 24.14 -24.87 -25.30
C LEU A 15 24.56 -25.69 -24.07
N ALA A 16 25.06 -26.92 -24.27
CA ALA A 16 25.58 -27.75 -23.20
C ALA A 16 26.79 -27.11 -22.51
N GLY A 17 27.70 -26.49 -23.27
CA GLY A 17 28.83 -25.73 -22.72
C GLY A 17 28.39 -24.50 -21.92
N LEU A 18 27.39 -23.76 -22.41
CA LEU A 18 26.82 -22.62 -21.70
C LEU A 18 26.15 -23.05 -20.39
N LEU A 19 25.37 -24.15 -20.42
CA LEU A 19 24.74 -24.72 -19.24
C LEU A 19 25.78 -25.24 -18.21
N ALA A 20 26.88 -25.83 -18.67
CA ALA A 20 27.96 -26.28 -17.80
C ALA A 20 28.71 -25.10 -17.15
N ALA A 21 28.88 -23.98 -17.85
CA ALA A 21 29.47 -22.75 -17.31
C ALA A 21 28.56 -22.03 -16.30
N LEU A 22 27.25 -22.31 -16.32
CA LEU A 22 26.29 -21.90 -15.29
C LEU A 22 26.30 -22.80 -14.04
N SER A 23 27.19 -23.81 -13.97
CA SER A 23 27.32 -24.61 -12.75
C SER A 23 27.55 -23.67 -11.58
N PRO A 24 26.68 -23.70 -10.54
CA PRO A 24 26.83 -22.80 -9.42
C PRO A 24 28.21 -23.06 -8.84
N ALA A 25 29.06 -22.02 -8.82
CA ALA A 25 30.33 -22.09 -8.13
C ALA A 25 30.02 -22.64 -6.74
N SER A 26 30.59 -23.78 -6.40
CA SER A 26 30.45 -24.40 -5.09
C SER A 26 31.08 -23.44 -4.08
N ALA A 27 30.29 -22.45 -3.63
CA ALA A 27 30.66 -21.60 -2.52
C ALA A 27 30.94 -22.54 -1.35
N SER A 28 32.15 -22.47 -0.79
CA SER A 28 32.48 -23.26 0.38
C SER A 28 31.45 -22.92 1.46
N SER A 29 30.49 -23.80 1.68
CA SER A 29 29.39 -23.56 2.60
C SER A 29 29.95 -23.67 4.00
N GLN A 30 30.45 -22.56 4.53
CA GLN A 30 30.74 -22.44 5.94
C GLN A 30 29.42 -22.74 6.66
N PRO A 31 29.39 -23.72 7.58
CA PRO A 31 28.13 -24.20 8.13
C PRO A 31 27.36 -23.04 8.72
N LEU A 32 26.13 -22.84 8.24
CA LEU A 32 25.26 -21.76 8.68
C LEU A 32 24.96 -21.98 10.16
N THR A 33 25.56 -21.15 11.01
CA THR A 33 25.32 -21.22 12.45
C THR A 33 23.88 -20.77 12.73
N LEU A 34 23.28 -21.29 13.81
CA LEU A 34 21.94 -20.87 14.25
C LEU A 34 21.83 -19.34 14.36
N HIS A 35 22.87 -18.70 14.92
CA HIS A 35 22.92 -17.24 15.05
C HIS A 35 22.90 -16.55 13.69
N ALA A 36 23.71 -17.01 12.73
CA ALA A 36 23.73 -16.44 11.38
C ALA A 36 22.39 -16.64 10.65
N ALA A 37 21.73 -17.79 10.83
CA ALA A 37 20.41 -18.06 10.27
C ALA A 37 19.33 -17.11 10.84
N VAL A 38 19.33 -16.89 12.15
CA VAL A 38 18.38 -15.96 12.80
C VAL A 38 18.61 -14.52 12.33
N GLN A 39 19.86 -14.07 12.24
CA GLN A 39 20.15 -12.72 11.75
C GLN A 39 19.72 -12.54 10.28
N ALA A 40 19.97 -13.53 9.44
CA ALA A 40 19.49 -13.51 8.05
C ALA A 40 17.96 -13.50 7.98
N ALA A 41 17.28 -14.27 8.83
CA ALA A 41 15.82 -14.28 8.90
C ALA A 41 15.27 -12.90 9.31
N ILE A 42 15.82 -12.28 10.35
CA ILE A 42 15.41 -10.93 10.79
C ILE A 42 15.66 -9.91 9.66
N ALA A 43 16.83 -9.95 9.01
CA ALA A 43 17.20 -9.02 7.95
C ALA A 43 16.33 -9.11 6.69
N HIS A 44 15.68 -10.27 6.45
CA HIS A 44 14.91 -10.53 5.24
C HIS A 44 13.44 -10.89 5.51
N SER A 45 12.96 -10.76 6.75
CA SER A 45 11.60 -11.15 7.11
C SER A 45 10.57 -10.13 6.65
N ARG A 46 9.73 -10.54 5.71
CA ARG A 46 8.54 -9.78 5.30
C ARG A 46 7.49 -9.63 6.41
N SER A 47 7.45 -10.56 7.37
CA SER A 47 6.48 -10.44 8.48
C SER A 47 6.86 -9.33 9.44
N LEU A 48 8.17 -9.12 9.70
CA LEU A 48 8.65 -8.00 10.51
C LEU A 48 8.42 -6.66 9.82
N ASP A 49 8.66 -6.60 8.50
CA ASP A 49 8.34 -5.43 7.68
C ASP A 49 6.84 -5.09 7.77
N ALA A 50 5.98 -6.09 7.64
CA ALA A 50 4.53 -5.93 7.71
C ALA A 50 4.05 -5.45 9.08
N SER A 51 4.55 -6.04 10.18
CA SER A 51 4.26 -5.59 11.54
C SER A 51 4.69 -4.15 11.78
N THR A 52 5.87 -3.77 11.29
CA THR A 52 6.39 -2.39 11.41
C THR A 52 5.53 -1.41 10.63
N ALA A 53 5.15 -1.76 9.40
CA ALA A 53 4.28 -0.93 8.57
C ALA A 53 2.87 -0.80 9.17
N ALA A 54 2.31 -1.89 9.72
CA ALA A 54 1.02 -1.87 10.42
C ALA A 54 1.06 -0.96 11.66
N ALA A 55 2.11 -1.07 12.47
CA ALA A 55 2.31 -0.20 13.64
C ALA A 55 2.41 1.27 13.23
N GLN A 56 3.15 1.58 12.17
CA GLN A 56 3.28 2.94 11.68
C GLN A 56 1.93 3.49 11.16
N GLY A 57 1.21 2.71 10.36
CA GLY A 57 -0.11 3.10 9.87
C GLY A 57 -1.10 3.34 11.02
N ALA A 58 -1.05 2.53 12.07
CA ALA A 58 -1.87 2.73 13.27
C ALA A 58 -1.51 4.03 14.01
N ARG A 59 -0.22 4.39 14.14
CA ARG A 59 0.19 5.69 14.71
C ARG A 59 -0.29 6.87 13.88
N ASP A 60 -0.19 6.79 12.55
CA ASP A 60 -0.69 7.84 11.67
C ASP A 60 -2.21 8.01 11.82
N MET A 61 -2.94 6.89 11.95
CA MET A 61 -4.37 6.88 12.25
C MET A 61 -4.70 7.42 13.66
N ALA A 62 -3.83 7.21 14.65
CA ALA A 62 -4.00 7.76 16.00
C ALA A 62 -3.99 9.29 15.97
N VAL A 63 -3.05 9.88 15.22
CA VAL A 63 -3.00 11.33 15.00
C VAL A 63 -4.26 11.81 14.28
N ALA A 64 -4.61 11.19 13.15
CA ALA A 64 -5.80 11.59 12.37
C ALA A 64 -7.10 11.50 13.18
N ALA A 65 -7.28 10.44 13.97
CA ALA A 65 -8.48 10.21 14.76
C ALA A 65 -8.63 11.16 15.96
N ALA A 66 -7.51 11.72 16.46
CA ALA A 66 -7.49 12.74 17.50
C ALA A 66 -7.78 14.16 16.96
N GLN A 67 -7.56 14.38 15.67
CA GLN A 67 -7.85 15.65 15.02
C GLN A 67 -9.35 15.87 14.80
N ARG A 68 -9.73 17.13 14.63
CA ARG A 68 -11.10 17.48 14.24
C ARG A 68 -11.33 17.06 12.78
N PRO A 69 -12.53 16.58 12.43
CA PRO A 69 -12.89 16.36 11.04
C PRO A 69 -12.75 17.66 10.24
N ASP A 70 -12.30 17.53 9.00
CA ASP A 70 -12.18 18.66 8.09
C ASP A 70 -13.55 19.26 7.77
N PRO A 71 -13.61 20.59 7.54
CA PRO A 71 -14.83 21.22 7.10
C PRO A 71 -15.14 20.84 5.64
N VAL A 72 -16.42 20.74 5.32
CA VAL A 72 -16.92 20.41 3.98
C VAL A 72 -17.55 21.65 3.37
N LEU A 73 -17.06 22.05 2.19
CA LEU A 73 -17.71 23.04 1.36
C LEU A 73 -18.81 22.36 0.55
N ARG A 74 -20.03 22.91 0.63
CA ARG A 74 -21.18 22.48 -0.16
C ARG A 74 -21.58 23.60 -1.11
N LEU A 75 -21.71 23.27 -2.38
CA LEU A 75 -22.29 24.11 -3.42
C LEU A 75 -23.63 23.50 -3.82
N SER A 76 -24.68 24.31 -3.94
CA SER A 76 -26.01 23.79 -4.24
C SER A 76 -26.79 24.71 -5.17
N LEU A 77 -27.65 24.09 -5.97
CA LEU A 77 -28.62 24.74 -6.84
C LEU A 77 -30.00 24.27 -6.36
N GLU A 78 -30.78 25.17 -5.77
CA GLU A 78 -32.09 24.83 -5.24
C GLU A 78 -33.19 25.26 -6.21
N ASP A 79 -34.31 24.53 -6.20
CA ASP A 79 -35.50 24.81 -7.01
C ASP A 79 -35.26 24.78 -8.54
N LEU A 80 -34.30 23.97 -9.00
CA LEU A 80 -34.07 23.73 -10.44
C LEU A 80 -35.19 22.84 -11.03
N PRO A 81 -35.96 23.33 -12.02
CA PRO A 81 -37.01 22.53 -12.65
C PRO A 81 -36.41 21.32 -13.38
N VAL A 82 -36.98 20.13 -13.18
CA VAL A 82 -36.53 18.89 -13.86
C VAL A 82 -37.45 18.47 -15.01
N ASP A 83 -38.60 19.12 -15.13
CA ASP A 83 -39.65 18.86 -16.11
C ASP A 83 -40.26 20.17 -16.65
N GLY A 84 -41.19 20.05 -17.60
CA GLY A 84 -41.82 21.19 -18.26
C GLY A 84 -40.96 21.91 -19.30
N ALA A 85 -41.43 23.08 -19.75
CA ALA A 85 -40.76 23.88 -20.79
C ALA A 85 -39.44 24.52 -20.31
N ASP A 86 -39.33 24.77 -19.00
CA ASP A 86 -38.15 25.39 -18.38
C ASP A 86 -37.21 24.38 -17.71
N ARG A 87 -37.31 23.09 -18.07
CA ARG A 87 -36.44 22.04 -17.52
C ARG A 87 -34.96 22.43 -17.63
N PHE A 88 -34.24 22.27 -16.52
CA PHE A 88 -32.82 22.59 -16.37
C PHE A 88 -32.43 24.04 -16.71
N ARG A 89 -33.38 24.98 -16.79
CA ARG A 89 -33.08 26.39 -17.03
C ARG A 89 -32.80 27.10 -15.70
N PRO A 90 -31.64 27.75 -15.52
CA PRO A 90 -31.22 28.33 -14.25
C PRO A 90 -31.69 29.80 -14.06
N SER A 91 -32.79 30.21 -14.69
CA SER A 91 -33.25 31.60 -14.71
C SER A 91 -33.87 32.06 -13.37
N ALA A 92 -34.41 31.13 -12.58
CA ALA A 92 -35.05 31.40 -11.30
C ALA A 92 -34.61 30.39 -10.21
N VAL A 93 -33.32 30.06 -10.20
CA VAL A 93 -32.73 29.01 -9.33
C VAL A 93 -31.88 29.67 -8.27
N MET A 94 -32.06 29.25 -7.01
CA MET A 94 -31.19 29.71 -5.92
C MET A 94 -29.84 29.01 -6.00
N ARG A 95 -28.77 29.74 -5.68
CA ARG A 95 -27.40 29.23 -5.69
C ARG A 95 -26.81 29.47 -4.32
N SER A 96 -26.43 28.41 -3.62
CA SER A 96 -25.91 28.50 -2.26
C SER A 96 -24.51 27.94 -2.12
N ILE A 97 -23.76 28.52 -1.17
CA ILE A 97 -22.44 28.09 -0.74
C ILE A 97 -22.50 27.94 0.78
N ALA A 98 -22.18 26.76 1.29
CA ALA A 98 -22.20 26.46 2.72
C ALA A 98 -20.92 25.77 3.19
N LEU A 99 -20.50 26.05 4.42
CA LEU A 99 -19.41 25.36 5.09
C LEU A 99 -19.98 24.57 6.26
N MET A 100 -19.72 23.27 6.33
CA MET A 100 -20.20 22.41 7.41
C MET A 100 -19.04 21.69 8.08
N GLN A 101 -19.04 21.62 9.42
CA GLN A 101 -18.03 20.86 10.15
C GLN A 101 -18.66 20.12 11.33
N THR A 102 -18.26 18.86 11.50
CA THR A 102 -18.59 18.13 12.73
C THR A 102 -17.63 18.53 13.84
N LEU A 103 -18.15 18.81 15.04
CA LEU A 103 -17.34 19.21 16.20
C LEU A 103 -17.42 18.17 17.33
N PRO A 104 -16.77 16.99 17.21
CA PRO A 104 -16.75 16.01 18.29
C PRO A 104 -16.07 16.57 19.54
N GLY A 105 -16.56 16.20 20.73
CA GLY A 105 -15.94 16.56 22.00
C GLY A 105 -14.49 16.10 22.09
N ALA A 106 -13.66 16.86 22.83
CA ALA A 106 -12.22 16.62 22.94
C ALA A 106 -11.89 15.22 23.45
N ASP A 107 -12.61 14.74 24.47
CA ASP A 107 -12.37 13.43 25.08
C ASP A 107 -12.70 12.29 24.11
N LYS A 108 -13.75 12.44 23.30
CA LYS A 108 -14.10 11.48 22.26
C LYS A 108 -13.00 11.35 21.21
N ARG A 109 -12.40 12.47 20.79
CA ARG A 109 -11.29 12.43 19.83
C ARG A 109 -10.03 11.81 20.45
N ARG A 110 -9.70 12.20 21.69
CA ARG A 110 -8.57 11.62 22.43
C ARG A 110 -8.73 10.11 22.59
N ALA A 111 -9.91 9.63 22.99
CA ALA A 111 -10.19 8.21 23.14
C ALA A 111 -10.03 7.44 21.82
N ARG A 112 -10.42 8.03 20.68
CA ARG A 112 -10.20 7.43 19.37
C ARG A 112 -8.71 7.36 19.00
N GLY A 113 -7.95 8.41 19.28
CA GLY A 113 -6.49 8.39 19.09
C GLY A 113 -5.81 7.30 19.93
N VAL A 114 -6.13 7.24 21.23
CA VAL A 114 -5.59 6.22 22.15
C VAL A 114 -5.92 4.80 21.70
N ARG A 115 -7.08 4.57 21.09
CA ARG A 115 -7.44 3.25 20.55
C ARG A 115 -6.42 2.79 19.49
N PHE A 116 -6.06 3.67 18.57
CA PHE A 116 -5.10 3.37 17.50
C PHE A 116 -3.66 3.29 18.02
N GLU A 117 -3.31 4.05 19.06
CA GLU A 117 -2.00 3.87 19.72
C GLU A 117 -1.84 2.46 20.28
N ARG A 118 -2.89 1.94 20.94
CA ARG A 118 -2.90 0.55 21.44
C ARG A 118 -2.83 -0.48 20.31
N GLU A 119 -3.41 -0.16 19.15
CA GLU A 119 -3.33 -1.02 17.97
C GLU A 119 -1.90 -1.04 17.39
N ALA A 120 -1.20 0.10 17.44
CA ALA A 120 0.22 0.17 17.06
C ALA A 120 1.10 -0.66 18.00
N ASP A 121 0.85 -0.59 19.31
CA ASP A 121 1.58 -1.40 20.29
C ASP A 121 1.33 -2.89 20.08
N ALA A 122 0.08 -3.29 19.81
CA ALA A 122 -0.30 -4.67 19.56
C ALA A 122 0.26 -5.23 18.24
N ALA A 123 0.57 -4.37 17.25
CA ALA A 123 1.18 -4.81 15.99
C ALA A 123 2.65 -5.23 16.14
N LEU A 124 3.30 -4.83 17.25
CA LEU A 124 4.71 -5.11 17.54
C LEU A 124 4.92 -6.14 18.67
N SER A 125 3.84 -6.56 19.34
CA SER A 125 3.86 -7.59 20.38
C SER A 125 3.77 -8.99 19.80
#